data_AF-A0A0B5HYE7-F1
#
_entry.id   AF-A0A0B5HYE7-F1
#
_cell.length_a   1.000
_cell.length_b   1.000
_cell.length_c   1.000
_cell.angle_alpha   90.00
_cell.angle_beta   90.00
_cell.angle_gamma   90.00
#
_symmetry.space_group_name_H-M   'P 1'
#
loop_
_entity.id
_entity.type
_entity.pdbx_description
1 polymer ?
#
loop_
_entity_poly.entity_id
_entity_poly.type
_entity_poly.pdbx_seq_one_letter_code
_entity_poly.pdbx_strand_id
1 'polypeptide(L)' 'MRSPHVLWAVVPVAAFLSTPFLPFVNGPHLWFGIPSVLAWCLLWTAGTTAALVLVEHFTHHTDDDENDREANDSHEEAVA' A
#
# COMPACT_ATOMS: atom_id res chain seq x y z
N MET A 1 11.19 -1.60 18.61
CA MET A 1 10.45 -0.48 17.97
C MET A 1 9.59 -1.12 16.89
N ARG A 2 8.27 -1.20 17.09
CA ARG A 2 7.36 -1.93 16.21
C ARG A 2 6.99 -1.00 15.06
N SER A 3 7.71 -1.13 13.94
CA SER A 3 7.59 -0.28 12.77
C SER A 3 6.19 -0.39 12.16
N PRO A 4 5.35 0.67 12.25
CA PRO A 4 3.98 0.64 11.74
C PRO A 4 3.92 0.44 10.21
N HIS A 5 5.02 0.69 9.51
CA HIS A 5 5.18 0.45 8.07
C HIS A 5 5.01 -1.03 7.68
N VAL A 6 5.48 -1.96 8.52
CA VAL A 6 5.36 -3.41 8.24
C VAL A 6 3.89 -3.83 8.32
N LEU A 7 3.13 -3.25 9.24
CA LEU A 7 1.72 -3.57 9.42
C LEU A 7 0.90 -3.20 8.18
N TRP A 8 1.22 -2.08 7.54
CA TRP A 8 0.56 -1.63 6.31
C TRP A 8 0.96 -2.44 5.08
N ALA A 9 2.23 -2.85 4.97
CA ALA A 9 2.70 -3.75 3.92
C ALA A 9 2.15 -5.18 4.05
N VAL A 10 1.75 -5.60 5.26
CA VAL A 10 1.14 -6.90 5.52
C VAL A 10 -0.32 -6.96 5.07
N VAL A 11 -1.04 -5.83 5.00
CA VAL A 11 -2.46 -5.81 4.58
C VAL A 11 -2.66 -6.37 3.15
N PRO A 12 -1.91 -5.93 2.12
CA PRO A 12 -2.00 -6.51 0.78
C PRO A 12 -1.65 -8.00 0.76
N VAL A 13 -0.59 -8.40 1.48
CA VAL A 13 -0.09 -9.78 1.50
C VAL A 13 -1.08 -10.72 2.20
N ALA A 14 -1.66 -10.30 3.32
CA ALA A 14 -2.66 -11.06 4.06
C ALA A 14 -3.95 -11.22 3.27
N ALA A 15 -4.39 -10.16 2.58
CA ALA A 15 -5.48 -10.27 1.65
C ALA A 15 -5.11 -11.25 0.50
N PHE A 16 -3.85 -11.27 0.03
CA PHE A 16 -3.39 -12.15 -1.07
C PHE A 16 -3.48 -13.61 -0.68
N LEU A 17 -3.02 -13.93 0.54
CA LEU A 17 -3.09 -15.27 1.10
C LEU A 17 -4.52 -15.73 1.42
N SER A 18 -5.47 -14.80 1.62
CA SER A 18 -6.88 -15.13 1.86
C SER A 18 -7.60 -15.61 0.59
N THR A 19 -7.18 -15.12 -0.58
CA THR A 19 -7.74 -15.40 -1.91
C THR A 19 -8.09 -16.88 -2.19
N PRO A 20 -7.18 -17.86 -1.98
CA PRO A 20 -7.49 -19.28 -2.19
C PRO A 20 -8.39 -19.90 -1.11
N PHE A 21 -8.51 -19.27 0.07
CA PHE A 21 -9.31 -19.76 1.19
C PHE A 21 -10.80 -19.40 1.08
N LEU A 22 -11.20 -18.57 0.11
CA LEU A 22 -12.62 -18.31 -0.16
C LEU A 22 -13.21 -19.42 -1.06
N PRO A 23 -14.26 -20.14 -0.61
CA PRO A 23 -14.89 -21.20 -1.38
C PRO A 23 -15.52 -20.72 -2.71
N PHE A 24 -15.67 -19.40 -2.89
CA PHE A 24 -16.23 -18.74 -4.07
C PHE A 24 -15.27 -18.65 -5.27
N VAL A 25 -13.98 -18.98 -5.11
CA VAL A 25 -13.01 -19.15 -6.23
C VAL A 25 -12.98 -20.59 -6.73
N ASN A 26 -13.22 -21.56 -5.84
CA ASN A 26 -13.11 -22.99 -6.16
C ASN A 26 -14.39 -23.59 -6.77
N GLY A 27 -15.52 -22.86 -6.76
CA GLY A 27 -16.75 -23.24 -7.43
C GLY A 27 -17.04 -22.40 -8.68
N PRO A 28 -17.92 -22.86 -9.61
CA PRO A 28 -18.35 -22.11 -10.79
C PRO A 28 -19.25 -20.93 -10.40
N HIS A 29 -18.71 -19.96 -9.67
CA HIS A 29 -19.40 -18.75 -9.27
C HIS A 29 -19.13 -17.66 -10.30
N LEU A 30 -20.20 -17.20 -10.97
CA LEU A 30 -20.19 -16.01 -11.81
C LEU A 30 -20.57 -14.82 -10.94
N TRP A 31 -19.63 -13.90 -10.73
CA TRP A 31 -19.89 -12.64 -10.06
C TRP A 31 -20.30 -11.62 -11.12
N PHE A 32 -21.56 -11.16 -11.10
CA PHE A 32 -22.07 -10.22 -12.12
C PHE A 32 -21.96 -10.72 -13.59
N GLY A 33 -21.94 -12.05 -13.80
CA GLY A 33 -21.73 -12.66 -15.12
C GLY A 33 -20.26 -12.84 -15.53
N ILE A 34 -19.32 -12.43 -14.68
CA ILE A 34 -17.87 -12.55 -14.91
C ILE A 34 -17.32 -13.70 -14.04
N PRO A 35 -16.41 -14.54 -14.57
CA PRO A 35 -15.73 -15.57 -13.79
C PRO A 35 -15.09 -14.97 -12.53
N SER A 36 -15.36 -15.56 -11.36
CA SER A 36 -14.82 -15.11 -10.04
C SER A 36 -13.30 -14.85 -10.06
N VAL A 37 -12.57 -15.63 -10.87
CA VAL A 37 -11.11 -15.50 -11.07
C VAL A 37 -10.74 -14.10 -11.59
N LEU A 38 -11.49 -13.54 -12.54
CA LEU A 38 -11.19 -12.23 -13.12
C LEU A 38 -11.49 -11.09 -12.13
N ALA A 39 -12.58 -11.19 -11.38
CA ALA A 39 -12.91 -10.23 -10.33
C ALA A 39 -11.81 -10.17 -9.27
N TRP A 40 -11.26 -11.34 -8.91
CA TRP A 40 -10.11 -11.42 -8.00
C TRP A 40 -8.81 -10.92 -8.59
N CYS A 41 -8.50 -11.20 -9.85
CA CYS A 41 -7.35 -10.57 -10.53
C CYS A 41 -7.45 -9.03 -10.52
N LEU A 42 -8.63 -8.48 -10.77
CA LEU A 42 -8.87 -7.04 -10.69
C LEU A 42 -8.70 -6.50 -9.28
N LEU A 43 -9.25 -7.18 -8.27
CA LEU A 43 -9.08 -6.78 -6.88
C LEU A 43 -7.60 -6.82 -6.47
N TRP A 44 -6.85 -7.84 -6.91
CA TRP A 44 -5.41 -7.95 -6.67
C TRP A 44 -4.59 -6.84 -7.29
N THR A 45 -4.91 -6.52 -8.54
CA THR A 45 -4.27 -5.44 -9.27
C THR A 45 -4.52 -4.12 -8.55
N ALA A 46 -5.78 -3.83 -8.20
CA ALA A 46 -6.14 -2.62 -7.47
C ALA A 46 -5.48 -2.56 -6.07
N GLY A 47 -5.46 -3.68 -5.34
CA GLY A 47 -4.81 -3.77 -4.03
C GLY A 47 -3.31 -3.52 -4.09
N THR A 48 -2.63 -4.01 -5.14
CA THR A 48 -1.20 -3.76 -5.36
C THR A 48 -0.94 -2.30 -5.68
N THR A 49 -1.73 -1.70 -6.57
CA THR A 49 -1.62 -0.28 -6.90
C THR A 49 -1.85 0.60 -5.65
N ALA A 50 -2.89 0.30 -4.87
CA ALA A 50 -3.17 1.03 -3.64
C ALA A 50 -2.03 0.89 -2.61
N ALA A 51 -1.43 -0.29 -2.49
CA ALA A 51 -0.28 -0.50 -1.62
C ALA A 51 0.93 0.37 -2.04
N LEU A 52 1.20 0.48 -3.34
CA LEU A 52 2.29 1.30 -3.86
C LEU A 52 2.05 2.79 -3.63
N VAL A 53 0.86 3.30 -3.98
CA VAL A 53 0.47 4.69 -3.75
C VAL A 53 0.62 5.07 -2.28
N LEU A 54 0.27 4.14 -1.41
CA LEU A 54 0.28 4.40 0.00
C LEU A 54 1.69 4.34 0.60
N VAL A 55 2.54 3.42 0.14
CA VAL A 55 3.99 3.45 0.45
C VAL A 55 4.60 4.78 0.01
N GLU A 56 4.30 5.24 -1.19
CA GLU A 56 4.78 6.54 -1.71
C GLU A 56 4.33 7.70 -0.81
N HIS A 57 3.05 7.74 -0.43
CA HIS A 57 2.53 8.76 0.48
C HIS A 57 3.21 8.75 1.85
N PHE A 58 3.54 7.57 2.40
CA PHE A 58 4.23 7.48 3.69
C PHE A 58 5.71 7.86 3.61
N THR A 59 6.40 7.51 2.52
CA THR A 59 7.79 7.93 2.29
C THR A 59 7.89 9.43 2.09
N HIS A 60 7.01 10.00 1.26
CA HIS A 60 7.02 11.44 0.98
C HIS A 60 6.85 12.29 2.25
N HIS A 61 6.05 11.84 3.20
CA HIS A 61 5.85 12.54 4.47
C HIS A 61 7.09 12.49 5.39
N THR A 62 7.99 11.53 5.21
CA THR A 62 9.26 11.48 5.94
C THR A 62 10.29 12.40 5.31
N ASP A 63 10.34 12.46 3.97
CA ASP A 63 11.27 13.32 3.24
C ASP A 63 10.97 14.83 3.44
N ASP A 64 9.70 15.23 3.49
CA ASP A 64 9.31 16.63 3.75
C ASP A 64 9.81 17.11 5.13
N ASP A 65 9.70 16.26 6.16
CA ASP A 65 10.13 16.57 7.52
C ASP A 65 11.66 16.74 7.67
N GLU A 66 12.46 16.06 6.84
CA GLU A 66 13.92 16.23 6.82
C GLU A 66 14.34 17.46 6.01
N ASN A 67 13.72 17.67 4.84
CA ASN A 67 14.01 18.81 3.97
C ASN A 67 13.68 20.15 4.65
N ASP A 68 12.57 20.24 5.39
CA ASP A 68 12.20 21.44 6.15
C ASP A 68 13.22 21.78 7.25
N ARG A 69 13.87 20.76 7.84
CA ARG A 69 14.92 20.94 8.86
C ARG A 69 16.23 21.41 8.24
N GLU A 70 16.65 20.81 7.12
CA GLU A 70 17.86 21.22 6.40
C GLU A 70 17.74 22.64 5.84
N ALA A 71 16.55 23.01 5.34
CA ALA A 71 16.27 24.36 4.87
C ALA A 71 16.33 25.41 6.01
N ASN A 72 15.85 25.06 7.21
CA ASN A 72 15.94 25.94 8.37
C ASN A 72 17.39 26.10 8.88
N ASP A 73 18.17 25.01 8.95
CA ASP A 73 19.57 25.02 9.37
C ASP A 73 20.46 25.86 8.43
N SER A 74 20.25 25.69 7.12
CA SER A 74 20.92 26.49 6.08
C SER A 74 20.56 27.98 6.15
N HIS A 75 19.33 28.30 6.55
CA HIS A 75 18.89 29.68 6.76
C HIS A 75 19.57 30.30 7.98
N GLU A 76 19.72 29.56 9.08
CA GLU A 76 20.40 30.00 10.30
C GLU A 76 21.90 30.24 10.08
N GLU A 77 22.59 29.39 9.31
CA GLU A 77 24.01 29.58 8.97
C GLU A 77 24.25 30.83 8.10
N ALA A 78 23.32 31.14 7.19
CA ALA A 78 23.43 32.30 6.30
C ALA A 78 23.17 33.66 6.98
N VAL A 79 22.54 33.67 8.16
CA VAL A 79 22.22 34.90 8.93
C VAL A 79 23.12 35.10 10.16
N ALA A 80 23.99 34.14 10.47
CA ALA A 80 24.99 34.18 11.54
C ALA A 80 26.32 34.80 11.08
#